data_AF-A0A4Q8QUV4-F1
#
_entry.id   AF-A0A4Q8QUV4-F1
#
_cell.length_a   1.000
_cell.length_b   1.000
_cell.length_c   1.000
_cell.angle_alpha   90.00
_cell.angle_beta   90.00
_cell.angle_gamma   90.00
#
_symmetry.space_group_name_H-M   'P 1'
#
loop_
_entity.id
_entity.type
_entity.pdbx_description
1 polymer ?
#
loop_
_entity_poly.entity_id
_entity_poly.type
_entity_poly.pdbx_seq_one_letter_code
_entity_poly.pdbx_strand_id
1 'polypeptide(L)'
;MPRQSSVYCPAFQQQVATCFECIFRLLADRFGDMDMHLFPQLRSARLIGLVAAIVAGPTAAVSQGSTAQPPAARAVIPDGEMLLLSQMPTSVALDRYLEQLRTDFFILDADSDGKIIQRDADLHTLMETIEMRTNSWTAVMRYDLDGDGSVTEDEARRVARYDHRTSRAAAAFGKSPPGNAEEFVERIVGSIMELDTDKDGKVGLAEAGKFRQSSKQQYVALNGQSGRVRRALTLEGAAGELSLANYQAAGEMLFRKIDADNDGKISPQELDNYRRRPEPADAKSGNDAAEAAQKHLREQAEIARKKQEAIDAERAACAMPAASEKAKIVLLGSYETEALSSVTIGSQDAVVHAGRVNVEPGDDPLYVVIASYRPTIWQFSGAVERVERVVLTSLSSGRSSGNAQQSPAVGATGIPRERISLFSRSNCLSYFSEAPSSGSLQAVAAIRLSAGKSPDVVAAKLSVGAYNIPSGRIDTVREQRKQGLVIRKSEGTLNIIGNTSNILIEAGPSRARDDMQSYWPGGVVEIDPKAVVASEPVATYEVLPAQAGLVQLLANGTVTQNSSGEFIVRKNIRFPPGLYGAHSVTFLIMKGAPYPEGDPGHSCVIVEETGESKGAVCRSR
;
A
#
# COMPACT_ATOMS: atom_id res chain seq x y z
N MET A 1 28.07 43.53 -50.31
CA MET A 1 28.86 44.64 -49.72
C MET A 1 28.20 45.07 -48.40
N PRO A 2 29.00 45.35 -47.35
CA PRO A 2 28.57 45.26 -45.94
C PRO A 2 28.51 46.62 -45.23
N ARG A 3 27.97 46.65 -44.01
CA ARG A 3 28.33 47.53 -42.86
C ARG A 3 27.65 46.91 -41.61
N GLN A 4 28.35 46.10 -40.81
CA GLN A 4 29.12 46.49 -39.61
C GLN A 4 28.44 47.54 -38.72
N SER A 5 28.09 47.15 -37.49
CA SER A 5 28.53 47.79 -36.23
C SER A 5 28.08 46.93 -35.03
N SER A 6 29.03 46.14 -34.52
CA SER A 6 28.99 45.54 -33.18
C SER A 6 29.69 46.53 -32.24
N VAL A 7 29.04 46.88 -31.13
CA VAL A 7 29.65 47.60 -30.01
C VAL A 7 29.55 46.68 -28.79
N TYR A 8 30.70 46.21 -28.35
CA TYR A 8 30.94 45.65 -27.02
C TYR A 8 31.26 46.80 -26.07
N CYS A 9 30.65 46.83 -24.90
CA CYS A 9 31.34 47.28 -23.68
C CYS A 9 30.80 46.54 -22.44
N PRO A 10 31.68 45.96 -21.61
CA PRO A 10 31.37 45.16 -20.43
C PRO A 10 31.46 45.97 -19.13
N ALA A 11 30.68 45.63 -18.11
CA ALA A 11 31.02 45.93 -16.72
C ALA A 11 30.23 45.08 -15.72
N PHE A 12 30.99 44.32 -14.91
CA PHE A 12 30.77 44.03 -13.49
C PHE A 12 29.51 43.21 -13.14
N GLN A 13 29.56 41.90 -12.93
CA GLN A 13 30.62 41.05 -12.36
C GLN A 13 31.18 41.57 -11.03
N GLN A 14 30.29 41.98 -10.11
CA GLN A 14 30.66 42.24 -8.72
C GLN A 14 29.47 42.12 -7.74
N GLN A 15 28.77 40.98 -7.73
CA GLN A 15 27.73 40.75 -6.72
C GLN A 15 27.43 39.28 -6.34
N VAL A 16 28.39 38.37 -6.54
CA VAL A 16 28.25 36.96 -6.11
C VAL A 16 29.34 36.51 -5.13
N ALA A 17 30.33 37.36 -4.84
CA ALA A 17 31.43 37.04 -3.92
C ALA A 17 31.18 37.41 -2.45
N THR A 18 30.07 38.08 -2.10
CA THR A 18 29.79 38.54 -0.72
C THR A 18 28.77 37.71 0.07
N CYS A 19 28.21 36.63 -0.50
CA CYS A 19 27.24 35.80 0.22
C CYS A 19 27.83 34.55 0.90
N PHE A 20 29.08 34.17 0.61
CA PHE A 20 29.68 32.96 1.17
C PHE A 20 30.47 33.16 2.48
N GLU A 21 30.91 34.38 2.80
CA GLU A 21 31.58 34.66 4.09
C GLU A 21 30.60 34.98 5.25
N CYS A 22 29.34 35.33 4.98
CA CYS A 22 28.37 35.61 6.05
C CYS A 22 27.77 34.33 6.68
N ILE A 23 27.73 33.21 5.95
CA ILE A 23 27.13 31.97 6.44
C ILE A 23 28.12 31.17 7.31
N PHE A 24 29.43 31.33 7.11
CA PHE A 24 30.44 30.65 7.92
C PHE A 24 30.68 31.31 9.30
N ARG A 25 30.35 32.60 9.46
CA ARG A 25 30.43 33.28 10.77
C ARG A 25 29.21 33.06 11.66
N LEU A 26 28.06 32.62 11.13
CA LEU A 26 26.84 32.37 11.91
C LEU A 26 26.74 30.96 12.49
N LEU A 27 27.64 30.03 12.13
CA LEU A 27 27.68 28.67 12.65
C LEU A 27 28.77 28.42 13.72
N ALA A 28 29.63 29.41 13.98
CA ALA A 28 30.67 29.30 15.01
C ALA A 28 30.23 29.76 16.41
N ASP A 29 29.03 30.32 16.56
CA ASP A 29 28.54 30.94 17.81
C ASP A 29 27.51 30.08 18.59
N ARG A 30 27.27 28.82 18.18
CA ARG A 30 26.18 27.99 18.75
C ARG A 30 26.59 26.75 19.54
N PHE A 31 27.87 26.62 19.91
CA PHE A 31 28.32 25.59 20.85
C PHE A 31 29.40 26.15 21.78
N GLY A 32 28.95 26.97 22.73
CA GLY A 32 29.69 27.33 23.94
C GLY A 32 28.85 26.96 25.17
N ASP A 33 29.52 26.38 26.14
CA ASP A 33 29.13 26.18 27.55
C ASP A 33 28.04 25.16 27.89
N MET A 34 28.48 23.95 28.26
CA MET A 34 27.99 23.31 29.49
C MET A 34 29.13 22.62 30.24
N ASP A 35 29.34 23.12 31.45
CA ASP A 35 30.24 22.63 32.49
C ASP A 35 30.02 21.16 32.85
N MET A 36 31.12 20.40 32.95
CA MET A 36 31.19 19.17 33.74
C MET A 36 32.38 19.26 34.72
N HIS A 37 32.07 19.54 35.98
CA HIS A 37 32.93 19.29 37.12
C HIS A 37 32.45 18.06 37.87
N LEU A 38 33.28 17.01 37.95
CA LEU A 38 33.71 16.31 39.18
C LEU A 38 34.45 15.00 38.84
N PHE A 39 35.79 15.08 38.87
CA PHE A 39 36.82 14.25 39.54
C PHE A 39 36.56 12.74 39.89
N PRO A 40 37.59 11.89 40.16
CA PRO A 40 38.74 11.50 39.31
C PRO A 40 39.36 10.09 39.65
N GLN A 41 40.54 9.78 39.06
CA GLN A 41 41.66 8.95 39.61
C GLN A 41 41.48 7.42 39.74
N LEU A 42 42.43 6.52 39.46
CA LEU A 42 43.91 6.51 39.37
C LEU A 42 44.37 5.51 38.28
N ARG A 43 45.23 5.90 37.33
CA ARG A 43 46.67 5.53 37.24
C ARG A 43 47.13 4.31 38.06
N SER A 44 47.63 3.27 37.38
CA SER A 44 49.04 2.86 37.51
C SER A 44 49.42 1.73 36.54
N ALA A 45 50.49 1.97 35.78
CA ALA A 45 51.27 0.99 35.05
C ALA A 45 52.22 0.24 36.00
N ARG A 46 52.61 -1.00 35.67
CA ARG A 46 54.01 -1.45 35.46
C ARG A 46 54.27 -2.95 35.75
N LEU A 47 55.03 -3.55 34.83
CA LEU A 47 56.21 -4.43 34.97
C LEU A 47 56.12 -5.86 35.58
N ILE A 48 56.65 -6.80 34.77
CA ILE A 48 57.70 -7.81 35.08
C ILE A 48 57.37 -8.96 36.05
N GLY A 49 57.30 -10.17 35.50
CA GLY A 49 58.42 -11.13 35.50
C GLY A 49 58.53 -12.18 36.62
N LEU A 50 58.84 -13.40 36.14
CA LEU A 50 59.69 -14.46 36.72
C LEU A 50 59.13 -15.48 37.74
N VAL A 51 59.12 -16.75 37.27
CA VAL A 51 59.89 -17.93 37.77
C VAL A 51 59.35 -18.81 38.90
N ALA A 52 59.25 -20.12 38.58
CA ALA A 52 59.90 -21.31 39.22
C ALA A 52 58.92 -22.51 39.15
N ALA A 53 59.18 -23.66 38.50
CA ALA A 53 60.24 -24.69 38.58
C ALA A 53 59.62 -26.02 39.09
N ILE A 54 59.52 -27.05 38.22
CA ILE A 54 60.31 -28.32 38.20
C ILE A 54 59.89 -29.37 39.26
N VAL A 55 59.44 -30.56 38.83
CA VAL A 55 60.03 -31.90 39.16
C VAL A 55 59.62 -32.91 38.07
N ALA A 56 60.58 -33.77 37.70
CA ALA A 56 60.67 -34.64 36.54
C ALA A 56 60.06 -36.06 36.69
N GLY A 57 59.85 -36.76 35.57
CA GLY A 57 59.64 -38.21 35.49
C GLY A 57 59.52 -38.69 34.03
N PRO A 58 60.08 -39.86 33.64
CA PRO A 58 60.59 -40.12 32.29
C PRO A 58 59.54 -40.54 31.26
N THR A 59 59.81 -40.17 30.02
CA THR A 59 59.07 -40.53 28.80
C THR A 59 59.16 -42.03 28.50
N ALA A 60 58.05 -42.75 28.67
CA ALA A 60 57.79 -44.01 27.98
C ALA A 60 56.86 -43.71 26.81
N ALA A 61 57.34 -43.98 25.59
CA ALA A 61 56.55 -43.94 24.38
C ALA A 61 55.43 -45.00 24.48
N VAL A 62 54.19 -44.54 24.60
CA VAL A 62 52.99 -45.34 24.34
C VAL A 62 52.26 -44.64 23.21
N SER A 63 52.23 -45.34 22.08
CA SER A 63 51.37 -45.10 20.94
C SER A 63 49.96 -44.71 21.39
N GLN A 64 49.59 -43.44 21.19
CA GLN A 64 48.20 -43.03 21.28
C GLN A 64 47.47 -43.61 20.06
N GLY A 65 46.91 -44.80 20.25
CA GLY A 65 45.73 -45.23 19.52
C GLY A 65 44.58 -44.31 19.94
N SER A 66 44.51 -43.13 19.33
CA SER A 66 43.31 -42.31 19.38
C SER A 66 42.26 -43.06 18.58
N THR A 67 41.36 -43.75 19.28
CA THR A 67 40.07 -44.15 18.73
C THR A 67 39.32 -42.87 18.41
N ALA A 68 39.55 -42.34 17.21
CA ALA A 68 38.74 -41.31 16.61
C ALA A 68 37.32 -41.87 16.54
N GLN A 69 36.49 -41.44 17.48
CA GLN A 69 35.06 -41.62 17.46
C GLN A 69 34.57 -41.02 16.13
N PRO A 70 33.83 -41.77 15.30
CA PRO A 70 33.28 -41.23 14.06
C PRO A 70 32.45 -39.99 14.40
N PRO A 71 32.50 -38.90 13.61
CA PRO A 71 31.59 -37.79 13.82
C PRO A 71 30.16 -38.33 13.80
N ALA A 72 29.41 -38.11 14.88
CA ALA A 72 28.01 -38.45 14.94
C ALA A 72 27.33 -37.84 13.71
N ALA A 73 26.78 -38.72 12.85
CA ALA A 73 26.02 -38.29 11.69
C ALA A 73 24.89 -37.38 12.17
N ARG A 74 24.92 -36.10 11.78
CA ARG A 74 23.77 -35.21 11.97
C ARG A 74 22.59 -35.84 11.24
N ALA A 75 21.46 -36.01 11.94
CA ALA A 75 20.23 -36.44 11.31
C ALA A 75 19.90 -35.46 10.17
N VAL A 76 19.73 -35.98 8.95
CA VAL A 76 19.32 -35.20 7.79
C VAL A 76 17.81 -35.02 7.92
N ILE A 77 17.36 -33.82 8.29
CA ILE A 77 15.95 -33.46 8.32
C ILE A 77 15.43 -33.53 6.86
N PRO A 78 14.32 -34.24 6.57
CA PRO A 78 13.74 -34.27 5.23
C PRO A 78 13.46 -32.86 4.70
N ASP A 79 13.70 -32.62 3.41
CA ASP A 79 13.59 -31.28 2.81
C ASP A 79 12.21 -30.62 3.00
N GLY A 80 11.14 -31.43 2.95
CA GLY A 80 9.77 -30.99 3.22
C GLY A 80 9.54 -30.61 4.68
N GLU A 81 10.09 -31.37 5.64
CA GLU A 81 10.03 -31.00 7.06
C GLU A 81 10.84 -29.73 7.33
N MET A 82 11.97 -29.54 6.66
CA MET A 82 12.77 -28.32 6.77
C MET A 82 11.99 -27.08 6.29
N LEU A 83 11.16 -27.23 5.25
CA LEU A 83 10.25 -26.16 4.82
C LEU A 83 9.25 -25.80 5.93
N LEU A 84 8.58 -26.80 6.53
CA LEU A 84 7.60 -26.58 7.59
C LEU A 84 8.23 -26.02 8.87
N LEU A 85 9.44 -26.45 9.22
CA LEU A 85 10.25 -25.92 10.33
C LEU A 85 10.65 -24.46 10.12
N SER A 86 10.94 -24.06 8.87
CA SER A 86 11.29 -22.66 8.55
C SER A 86 10.13 -21.69 8.81
N GLN A 87 8.90 -22.20 8.75
CA GLN A 87 7.66 -21.47 8.99
C GLN A 87 7.17 -21.56 10.43
N MET A 88 7.95 -22.15 11.33
CA MET A 88 7.54 -22.42 12.71
C MET A 88 8.06 -21.32 13.66
N PRO A 89 7.21 -20.38 14.10
CA PRO A 89 7.60 -19.39 15.09
C PRO A 89 7.66 -20.00 16.50
N THR A 90 8.60 -19.53 17.32
CA THR A 90 8.65 -19.89 18.74
C THR A 90 7.53 -19.19 19.51
N SER A 91 7.03 -19.82 20.57
CA SER A 91 5.99 -19.30 21.48
C SER A 91 4.61 -19.03 20.85
N VAL A 92 4.32 -19.67 19.71
CA VAL A 92 3.04 -19.54 19.01
C VAL A 92 2.21 -20.81 19.16
N ALA A 93 0.90 -20.65 19.31
CA ALA A 93 -0.05 -21.76 19.43
C ALA A 93 -0.32 -22.43 18.07
N LEU A 94 -0.66 -23.73 18.11
CA LEU A 94 -0.92 -24.56 16.92
C LEU A 94 -1.86 -23.91 15.90
N ASP A 95 -2.98 -23.33 16.33
CA ASP A 95 -3.96 -22.69 15.43
C ASP A 95 -3.35 -21.59 14.57
N ARG A 96 -2.49 -20.77 15.18
CA ARG A 96 -1.82 -19.66 14.49
C ARG A 96 -0.74 -20.17 13.53
N TYR A 97 -0.09 -21.28 13.87
CA TYR A 97 0.83 -21.96 12.95
C TYR A 97 0.09 -22.54 11.74
N LEU A 98 -1.08 -23.16 11.93
CA LEU A 98 -1.89 -23.71 10.84
C LEU A 98 -2.44 -22.62 9.90
N GLU A 99 -2.83 -21.45 10.43
CA GLU A 99 -3.21 -20.30 9.59
C GLU A 99 -2.02 -19.73 8.81
N GLN A 100 -0.81 -19.76 9.37
CA GLN A 100 0.40 -19.39 8.65
C GLN A 100 0.70 -20.38 7.52
N LEU A 101 0.59 -21.69 7.77
CA LEU A 101 0.73 -22.70 6.72
C LEU A 101 -0.33 -22.56 5.62
N ARG A 102 -1.55 -22.14 5.97
CA ARG A 102 -2.59 -21.84 4.98
C ARG A 102 -2.18 -20.70 4.06
N THR A 103 -1.64 -19.63 4.63
CA THR A 103 -1.12 -18.50 3.85
C THR A 103 0.03 -18.94 2.95
N ASP A 104 0.94 -19.77 3.48
CA ASP A 104 2.06 -20.30 2.71
C ASP A 104 1.60 -21.21 1.57
N PHE A 105 0.59 -22.04 1.79
CA PHE A 105 -0.01 -22.88 0.76
C PHE A 105 -0.48 -22.05 -0.44
N PHE A 106 -1.19 -20.94 -0.20
CA PHE A 106 -1.64 -20.06 -1.29
C PHE A 106 -0.50 -19.35 -2.02
N ILE A 107 0.68 -19.24 -1.42
CA ILE A 107 1.87 -18.70 -2.08
C ILE A 107 2.53 -19.76 -2.98
N LEU A 108 2.42 -21.03 -2.60
CA LEU A 108 3.01 -22.17 -3.30
C LEU A 108 2.10 -22.74 -4.41
N ASP A 109 0.79 -22.55 -4.29
CA ASP A 109 -0.23 -22.86 -5.31
C ASP A 109 -0.26 -21.71 -6.34
N ALA A 110 0.49 -21.89 -7.42
CA ALA A 110 0.83 -20.81 -8.34
C ALA A 110 -0.34 -20.43 -9.26
N ASP A 111 -1.21 -21.39 -9.58
CA ASP A 111 -2.41 -21.17 -10.41
C ASP A 111 -3.72 -21.11 -9.61
N SER A 112 -3.64 -21.24 -8.27
CA SER A 112 -4.76 -21.14 -7.33
C SER A 112 -5.84 -22.20 -7.56
N ASP A 113 -5.46 -23.38 -8.05
CA ASP A 113 -6.38 -24.49 -8.28
C ASP A 113 -6.69 -25.32 -7.02
N GLY A 114 -6.04 -24.98 -5.89
CA GLY A 114 -6.20 -25.62 -4.60
C GLY A 114 -5.29 -26.83 -4.39
N LYS A 115 -4.32 -27.06 -5.28
CA LYS A 115 -3.35 -28.16 -5.21
C LYS A 115 -1.95 -27.64 -5.49
N ILE A 116 -0.98 -28.16 -4.73
CA ILE A 116 0.44 -27.97 -5.06
C ILE A 116 0.88 -29.19 -5.86
N ILE A 117 1.29 -28.96 -7.11
CA ILE A 117 1.80 -29.96 -8.05
C ILE A 117 3.09 -29.47 -8.73
N GLN A 118 3.73 -30.33 -9.53
CA GLN A 118 4.95 -29.98 -10.26
C GLN A 118 4.76 -28.78 -11.21
N ARG A 119 3.55 -28.58 -11.74
CA ARG A 119 3.22 -27.45 -12.61
C ARG A 119 3.40 -26.10 -11.90
N ASP A 120 3.11 -26.02 -10.60
CA ASP A 120 3.33 -24.80 -9.81
C ASP A 120 4.81 -24.47 -9.71
N ALA A 121 5.66 -25.48 -9.49
CA ALA A 121 7.11 -25.29 -9.46
C ALA A 121 7.62 -24.75 -10.81
N ASP A 122 7.06 -25.25 -11.91
CA ASP A 122 7.43 -24.82 -13.26
C ASP A 122 6.95 -23.39 -13.55
N LEU A 123 5.73 -23.04 -13.13
CA LEU A 123 5.18 -21.69 -13.27
C LEU A 123 5.96 -20.67 -12.43
N HIS A 124 6.28 -21.00 -11.17
CA HIS A 124 7.16 -20.18 -10.35
C HIS A 124 8.55 -20.04 -10.98
N THR A 125 9.11 -21.10 -11.55
CA THR A 125 10.42 -21.03 -12.23
C THR A 125 10.38 -20.05 -13.41
N LEU A 126 9.28 -20.04 -14.18
CA LEU A 126 9.09 -19.12 -15.29
C LEU A 126 9.00 -17.67 -14.80
N MET A 127 8.18 -17.41 -13.78
CA MET A 127 8.00 -16.08 -13.20
C MET A 127 9.28 -15.54 -12.57
N GLU A 128 9.99 -16.37 -11.81
CA GLU A 128 11.29 -16.05 -11.22
C GLU A 128 12.33 -15.70 -12.30
N THR A 129 12.33 -16.42 -13.43
CA THR A 129 13.23 -16.14 -14.56
C THR A 129 12.92 -14.78 -15.22
N ILE A 130 11.64 -14.45 -15.37
CA ILE A 130 11.20 -13.13 -15.89
C ILE A 130 11.62 -12.01 -14.95
N GLU A 131 11.41 -12.19 -13.64
CA GLU A 131 11.78 -11.21 -12.63
C GLU A 131 13.30 -11.01 -12.59
N MET A 132 14.09 -12.09 -12.64
CA MET A 132 15.55 -12.01 -12.72
C MET A 132 16.01 -11.21 -13.94
N ARG A 133 15.48 -11.53 -15.14
CA ARG A 133 15.88 -10.83 -16.36
C ARG A 133 15.49 -9.36 -16.32
N THR A 134 14.31 -9.04 -15.80
CA THR A 134 13.82 -7.65 -15.63
C THR A 134 14.68 -6.86 -14.65
N ASN A 135 15.07 -7.47 -13.53
CA ASN A 135 15.98 -6.85 -12.56
C ASN A 135 17.37 -6.61 -13.14
N SER A 136 17.88 -7.56 -13.94
CA SER A 136 19.17 -7.43 -14.62
C SER A 136 19.12 -6.34 -15.70
N TRP A 137 18.04 -6.27 -16.48
CA TRP A 137 17.78 -5.16 -17.41
C TRP A 137 17.76 -3.82 -16.70
N THR A 138 16.95 -3.68 -15.66
CA THR A 138 16.84 -2.40 -14.91
C THR A 138 18.17 -1.95 -14.33
N ALA A 139 18.99 -2.90 -13.84
CA ALA A 139 20.30 -2.60 -13.27
C ALA A 139 21.32 -2.07 -14.30
N VAL A 140 21.20 -2.48 -15.56
CA VAL A 140 22.08 -2.05 -16.66
C VAL A 140 21.48 -0.86 -17.42
N MET A 141 20.19 -0.88 -17.74
CA MET A 141 19.51 0.16 -18.52
C MET A 141 19.40 1.50 -17.79
N ARG A 142 19.65 1.56 -16.48
CA ARG A 142 19.83 2.84 -15.77
C ARG A 142 21.04 3.66 -16.29
N TYR A 143 21.96 2.99 -16.99
CA TYR A 143 23.15 3.61 -17.57
C TYR A 143 22.90 4.11 -19.00
N ASP A 144 21.79 3.74 -19.64
CA ASP A 144 21.37 4.24 -20.95
C ASP A 144 20.84 5.66 -20.78
N LEU A 145 21.63 6.66 -21.19
CA LEU A 145 21.33 8.06 -20.93
C LEU A 145 20.52 8.70 -22.06
N ASP A 146 20.61 8.15 -23.27
CA ASP A 146 19.91 8.67 -24.45
C ASP A 146 18.64 7.87 -24.80
N GLY A 147 18.42 6.73 -24.15
CA GLY A 147 17.22 5.92 -24.26
C GLY A 147 17.18 5.08 -25.53
N ASP A 148 18.33 4.79 -26.15
CA ASP A 148 18.43 4.00 -27.38
C ASP A 148 18.28 2.48 -27.15
N GLY A 149 18.21 2.06 -25.88
CA GLY A 149 18.05 0.66 -25.47
C GLY A 149 19.37 -0.11 -25.39
N SER A 150 20.51 0.57 -25.47
CA SER A 150 21.86 0.03 -25.33
C SER A 150 22.69 0.93 -24.41
N VAL A 151 23.71 0.36 -23.75
CA VAL A 151 24.61 1.15 -22.89
C VAL A 151 26.01 1.18 -23.51
N THR A 152 26.51 2.37 -23.80
CA THR A 152 27.90 2.56 -24.24
C THR A 152 28.86 2.74 -23.05
N GLU A 153 30.16 2.53 -23.30
CA GLU A 153 31.20 2.76 -22.27
C GLU A 153 31.15 4.20 -21.72
N ASP A 154 30.95 5.19 -22.59
CA ASP A 154 30.90 6.60 -22.24
C ASP A 154 29.73 6.91 -21.29
N GLU A 155 28.57 6.30 -21.51
CA GLU A 155 27.40 6.48 -20.66
C GLU A 155 27.58 5.79 -19.31
N ALA A 156 28.09 4.55 -19.30
CA ALA A 156 28.45 3.83 -18.09
C ALA A 156 29.40 4.66 -17.22
N ARG A 157 30.42 5.27 -17.83
CA ARG A 157 31.43 6.11 -17.18
C ARG A 157 30.84 7.41 -16.62
N ARG A 158 29.94 8.07 -17.35
CA ARG A 158 29.26 9.30 -16.90
C ARG A 158 28.40 9.05 -15.66
N VAL A 159 27.61 7.98 -15.66
CA VAL A 159 26.76 7.62 -14.52
C VAL A 159 27.60 7.14 -13.34
N ALA A 160 28.65 6.34 -13.55
CA ALA A 160 29.54 5.92 -12.46
C ALA A 160 30.20 7.11 -11.74
N ARG A 161 30.59 8.16 -12.48
CA ARG A 161 31.09 9.43 -11.92
C ARG A 161 30.01 10.18 -11.15
N TYR A 162 28.79 10.20 -11.67
CA TYR A 162 27.63 10.79 -10.99
C TYR A 162 27.33 10.08 -9.66
N ASP A 163 27.30 8.75 -9.63
CA ASP A 163 27.05 7.95 -8.43
C ASP A 163 28.15 8.15 -7.37
N HIS A 164 29.41 8.26 -7.81
CA HIS A 164 30.54 8.51 -6.92
C HIS A 164 30.43 9.84 -6.13
N ARG A 165 29.68 10.84 -6.64
CA ARG A 165 29.40 12.08 -5.90
C ARG A 165 28.63 11.80 -4.61
N THR A 166 27.62 10.94 -4.68
CA THR A 166 26.73 10.65 -3.55
C THR A 166 27.41 9.78 -2.49
N SER A 167 28.28 8.84 -2.91
CA SER A 167 29.06 8.03 -1.98
C SER A 167 30.11 8.85 -1.21
N ARG A 168 30.68 9.91 -1.82
CA ARG A 168 31.52 10.89 -1.12
C ARG A 168 30.74 11.71 -0.09
N ALA A 169 29.49 12.07 -0.36
CA ALA A 169 28.62 12.75 0.61
C ALA A 169 28.26 11.82 1.80
N ALA A 170 28.08 10.52 1.55
CA ALA A 170 27.85 9.52 2.60
C ALA A 170 29.10 9.24 3.47
N ALA A 171 30.31 9.34 2.90
CA ALA A 171 31.57 9.20 3.64
C ALA A 171 31.81 10.34 4.64
N ALA A 172 31.19 11.52 4.42
CA ALA A 172 31.21 12.63 5.39
C ALA A 172 30.45 12.32 6.70
N PHE A 173 29.67 11.24 6.75
CA PHE A 173 28.93 10.77 7.93
C PHE A 173 29.57 9.53 8.59
N GLY A 174 30.89 9.35 8.48
CA GLY A 174 31.64 8.36 9.26
C GLY A 174 31.76 6.96 8.65
N LYS A 175 31.50 6.80 7.35
CA LYS A 175 31.84 5.58 6.60
C LYS A 175 33.16 5.79 5.84
N SER A 176 34.04 4.78 5.83
CA SER A 176 35.32 4.85 5.10
C SER A 176 35.09 5.25 3.63
N PRO A 177 35.91 6.15 3.06
CA PRO A 177 35.77 6.54 1.66
C PRO A 177 35.87 5.29 0.77
N PRO A 178 35.04 5.17 -0.30
CA PRO A 178 35.45 4.33 -1.41
C PRO A 178 36.81 4.86 -1.91
N GLY A 179 37.69 3.97 -2.39
CA GLY A 179 39.08 4.29 -2.76
C GLY A 179 39.26 5.37 -3.83
N ASN A 180 40.27 5.25 -4.70
CA ASN A 180 40.46 6.23 -5.76
C ASN A 180 39.19 6.33 -6.64
N ALA A 181 38.74 7.55 -6.93
CA ALA A 181 37.55 7.83 -7.74
C ALA A 181 37.62 7.14 -9.11
N GLU A 182 38.82 7.13 -9.71
CA GLU A 182 39.01 6.52 -11.03
C GLU A 182 38.94 5.00 -10.94
N GLU A 183 39.50 4.38 -9.89
CA GLU A 183 39.37 2.92 -9.66
C GLU A 183 37.91 2.50 -9.42
N PHE A 184 37.11 3.35 -8.76
CA PHE A 184 35.69 3.10 -8.60
C PHE A 184 34.97 3.11 -9.95
N VAL A 185 35.23 4.13 -10.77
CA VAL A 185 34.62 4.29 -12.10
C VAL A 185 35.02 3.14 -13.01
N GLU A 186 36.32 2.82 -13.12
CA GLU A 186 36.81 1.72 -13.96
C GLU A 186 36.24 0.37 -13.55
N ARG A 187 36.09 0.11 -12.25
CA ARG A 187 35.47 -1.14 -11.78
C ARG A 187 33.99 -1.24 -12.18
N ILE A 188 33.25 -0.13 -12.15
CA ILE A 188 31.84 -0.12 -12.54
C ILE A 188 31.73 -0.25 -14.06
N VAL A 189 32.49 0.54 -14.82
CA VAL A 189 32.52 0.47 -16.29
C VAL A 189 32.93 -0.93 -16.75
N GLY A 190 34.01 -1.48 -16.20
CA GLY A 190 34.45 -2.85 -16.47
C GLY A 190 33.36 -3.88 -16.20
N SER A 191 32.66 -3.80 -15.06
CA SER A 191 31.59 -4.75 -14.73
C SER A 191 30.36 -4.68 -15.64
N ILE A 192 30.14 -3.54 -16.31
CA ILE A 192 29.05 -3.36 -17.29
C ILE A 192 29.53 -3.83 -18.66
N MET A 193 30.71 -3.40 -19.11
CA MET A 193 31.26 -3.77 -20.42
C MET A 193 31.71 -5.23 -20.49
N GLU A 194 31.89 -5.93 -19.37
CA GLU A 194 32.05 -7.40 -19.34
C GLU A 194 30.82 -8.15 -19.91
N LEU A 195 29.67 -7.49 -20.01
CA LEU A 195 28.45 -8.08 -20.58
C LEU A 195 28.42 -8.03 -22.12
N ASP A 196 29.14 -7.09 -22.73
CA ASP A 196 29.30 -6.94 -24.18
C ASP A 196 30.02 -8.19 -24.73
N THR A 197 29.22 -9.19 -25.07
CA THR A 197 29.69 -10.52 -25.43
C THR A 197 29.99 -10.57 -26.92
N ASP A 198 29.27 -9.81 -27.73
CA ASP A 198 29.48 -9.73 -29.18
C ASP A 198 30.53 -8.67 -29.59
N LYS A 199 31.01 -7.88 -28.62
CA LYS A 199 32.09 -6.89 -28.74
C LYS A 199 31.77 -5.77 -29.72
N ASP A 200 30.49 -5.37 -29.77
CA ASP A 200 30.06 -4.27 -30.61
C ASP A 200 30.30 -2.88 -29.96
N GLY A 201 30.81 -2.85 -28.73
CA GLY A 201 31.12 -1.64 -27.97
C GLY A 201 29.91 -1.09 -27.21
N LYS A 202 28.81 -1.82 -27.17
CA LYS A 202 27.58 -1.48 -26.44
C LYS A 202 27.08 -2.70 -25.67
N VAL A 203 26.22 -2.47 -24.68
CA VAL A 203 25.53 -3.55 -23.94
C VAL A 203 24.05 -3.47 -24.24
N GLY A 204 23.56 -4.39 -25.06
CA GLY A 204 22.13 -4.46 -25.42
C GLY A 204 21.27 -5.21 -24.39
N LEU A 205 19.95 -5.21 -24.59
CA LEU A 205 18.98 -5.93 -23.74
C LEU A 205 19.30 -7.43 -23.57
N ALA A 206 19.74 -8.10 -24.62
CA ALA A 206 20.07 -9.53 -24.56
C ALA A 206 21.27 -9.82 -23.64
N GLU A 207 22.21 -8.88 -23.57
CA GLU A 207 23.45 -8.98 -22.80
C GLU A 207 23.25 -8.50 -21.37
N ALA A 208 22.51 -7.40 -21.19
CA ALA A 208 22.04 -6.92 -19.91
C ALA A 208 21.28 -8.01 -19.14
N GLY A 209 20.53 -8.89 -19.83
CA GLY A 209 19.81 -10.01 -19.23
C GLY A 209 20.72 -11.05 -18.54
N LYS A 210 22.01 -11.09 -18.89
CA LYS A 210 23.00 -12.00 -18.30
C LYS A 210 23.66 -11.43 -17.04
N PHE A 211 23.41 -10.16 -16.72
CA PHE A 211 24.03 -9.49 -15.58
C PHE A 211 23.71 -10.21 -14.26
N ARG A 212 24.76 -10.73 -13.61
CA ARG A 212 24.70 -11.49 -12.33
C ARG A 212 23.81 -12.74 -12.36
N GLN A 213 23.60 -13.34 -13.54
CA GLN A 213 22.66 -14.44 -13.71
C GLN A 213 23.08 -15.72 -12.97
N SER A 214 24.37 -16.08 -13.00
CA SER A 214 24.88 -17.35 -12.44
C SER A 214 24.79 -17.44 -10.91
N SER A 215 25.13 -16.37 -10.19
CA SER A 215 25.07 -16.34 -8.71
C SER A 215 23.64 -16.21 -8.19
N LYS A 216 22.73 -15.57 -8.94
CA LYS A 216 21.32 -15.44 -8.58
C LYS A 216 20.49 -16.67 -8.93
N GLN A 217 20.74 -17.33 -10.06
CA GLN A 217 20.02 -18.55 -10.46
C GLN A 217 20.15 -19.67 -9.43
N GLN A 218 21.35 -19.87 -8.88
CA GLN A 218 21.56 -20.92 -7.88
C GLN A 218 20.90 -20.62 -6.53
N TYR A 219 20.83 -19.34 -6.14
CA TYR A 219 20.11 -18.91 -4.94
C TYR A 219 18.59 -19.05 -5.10
N VAL A 220 18.04 -18.61 -6.24
CA VAL A 220 16.60 -18.69 -6.54
C VAL A 220 16.15 -20.14 -6.73
N ALA A 221 16.94 -20.99 -7.39
CA ALA A 221 16.62 -22.40 -7.53
C ALA A 221 16.52 -23.15 -6.18
N LEU A 222 17.27 -22.70 -5.16
CA LEU A 222 17.29 -23.33 -3.84
C LEU A 222 16.34 -22.67 -2.83
N ASN A 223 16.11 -21.36 -2.91
CA ASN A 223 15.37 -20.60 -1.90
C ASN A 223 14.17 -19.82 -2.46
N GLY A 224 13.99 -19.79 -3.78
CA GLY A 224 12.81 -19.25 -4.44
C GLY A 224 11.58 -20.13 -4.24
N GLN A 225 10.42 -19.62 -4.65
CA GLN A 225 9.14 -20.33 -4.53
C GLN A 225 9.16 -21.65 -5.30
N SER A 226 9.81 -21.70 -6.47
CA SER A 226 9.97 -22.95 -7.22
C SER A 226 10.69 -24.04 -6.43
N GLY A 227 11.74 -23.68 -5.69
CA GLY A 227 12.45 -24.57 -4.79
C GLY A 227 11.58 -25.01 -3.60
N ARG A 228 10.78 -24.09 -3.04
CA ARG A 228 9.88 -24.38 -1.93
C ARG A 228 8.74 -25.33 -2.31
N VAL A 229 8.17 -25.18 -3.50
CA VAL A 229 7.17 -26.13 -4.04
C VAL A 229 7.78 -27.53 -4.15
N ARG A 230 8.99 -27.66 -4.74
CA ARG A 230 9.67 -28.96 -4.84
C ARG A 230 9.90 -29.60 -3.47
N ARG A 231 10.25 -28.80 -2.44
CA ARG A 231 10.37 -29.30 -1.06
C ARG A 231 9.01 -29.71 -0.48
N ALA A 232 7.95 -28.93 -0.70
CA ALA A 232 6.60 -29.27 -0.25
C ALA A 232 6.14 -30.62 -0.82
N LEU A 233 6.45 -30.91 -2.10
CA LEU A 233 6.14 -32.17 -2.75
C LEU A 233 6.94 -33.39 -2.18
N THR A 234 7.95 -33.16 -1.34
CA THR A 234 8.65 -34.24 -0.60
C THR A 234 7.99 -34.59 0.73
N LEU A 235 6.95 -33.86 1.14
CA LEU A 235 6.20 -34.16 2.37
C LEU A 235 5.51 -35.53 2.27
N GLU A 236 5.40 -36.20 3.42
CA GLU A 236 4.70 -37.47 3.51
C GLU A 236 3.22 -37.30 3.11
N GLY A 237 2.72 -38.18 2.24
CA GLY A 237 1.37 -38.09 1.69
C GLY A 237 1.21 -37.16 0.48
N ALA A 238 2.30 -36.54 0.00
CA ALA A 238 2.25 -35.67 -1.17
C ALA A 238 2.10 -36.41 -2.51
N ALA A 239 2.39 -37.71 -2.64
CA ALA A 239 2.13 -38.58 -3.83
C ALA A 239 2.10 -37.92 -5.24
N GLY A 240 2.89 -36.86 -5.50
CA GLY A 240 2.82 -36.01 -6.70
C GLY A 240 1.77 -34.86 -6.68
N GLU A 241 0.80 -34.85 -5.77
CA GLU A 241 -0.13 -33.75 -5.49
C GLU A 241 -0.36 -33.50 -3.98
N LEU A 242 -0.36 -32.24 -3.57
CA LEU A 242 -0.57 -31.88 -2.17
C LEU A 242 -1.74 -30.91 -2.01
N SER A 243 -2.79 -31.36 -1.35
CA SER A 243 -3.93 -30.52 -0.98
C SER A 243 -3.64 -29.69 0.28
N LEU A 244 -4.40 -28.61 0.49
CA LEU A 244 -4.30 -27.80 1.70
C LEU A 244 -4.46 -28.64 2.98
N ALA A 245 -5.39 -29.60 2.97
CA ALA A 245 -5.65 -30.47 4.12
C ALA A 245 -4.42 -31.33 4.46
N ASN A 246 -3.78 -31.93 3.45
CA ASN A 246 -2.58 -32.75 3.65
C ASN A 246 -1.38 -31.90 4.06
N TYR A 247 -1.24 -30.69 3.50
CA TYR A 247 -0.18 -29.75 3.86
C TYR A 247 -0.29 -29.30 5.32
N GLN A 248 -1.49 -28.94 5.78
CA GLN A 248 -1.74 -28.57 7.18
C GLN A 248 -1.59 -29.78 8.12
N ALA A 249 -2.02 -30.97 7.71
CA ALA A 249 -1.85 -32.19 8.50
C ALA A 249 -0.37 -32.53 8.71
N ALA A 250 0.47 -32.41 7.68
CA ALA A 250 1.91 -32.58 7.80
C ALA A 250 2.54 -31.57 8.77
N GLY A 251 2.10 -30.32 8.72
CA GLY A 251 2.47 -29.28 9.68
C GLY A 251 2.06 -29.59 11.11
N GLU A 252 0.81 -30.02 11.33
CA GLU A 252 0.30 -30.39 12.64
C GLU A 252 1.06 -31.57 13.25
N MET A 253 1.36 -32.61 12.45
CA MET A 253 2.16 -33.74 12.88
C MET A 253 3.56 -33.31 13.32
N LEU A 254 4.21 -32.44 12.55
CA LEU A 254 5.53 -31.91 12.89
C LEU A 254 5.48 -31.04 14.16
N PHE A 255 4.46 -30.18 14.29
CA PHE A 255 4.27 -29.34 15.47
C PHE A 255 4.16 -30.19 16.74
N ARG A 256 3.33 -31.23 16.72
CA ARG A 256 3.17 -32.16 17.85
C ARG A 256 4.42 -33.00 18.12
N LYS A 257 5.23 -33.27 17.11
CA LYS A 257 6.53 -33.94 17.27
C LYS A 257 7.53 -33.06 18.06
N ILE A 258 7.34 -31.73 18.03
CA ILE A 258 8.23 -30.73 18.63
C ILE A 258 7.71 -30.27 19.99
N ASP A 259 6.41 -30.01 20.11
CA ASP A 259 5.68 -29.70 21.35
C ASP A 259 5.71 -30.93 22.28
N ALA A 260 6.76 -31.02 23.08
CA ALA A 260 7.08 -32.20 23.87
C ALA A 260 6.32 -32.19 25.20
N ASP A 261 6.02 -31.01 25.74
CA ASP A 261 5.24 -30.85 26.96
C ASP A 261 3.73 -30.78 26.73
N ASN A 262 3.28 -30.75 25.46
CA ASN A 262 1.89 -30.70 25.02
C ASN A 262 1.15 -29.47 25.59
N ASP A 263 1.84 -28.36 25.81
CA ASP A 263 1.24 -27.11 26.27
C ASP A 263 0.54 -26.33 25.13
N GLY A 264 0.62 -26.86 23.90
CA GLY A 264 0.02 -26.30 22.70
C GLY A 264 0.85 -25.18 22.07
N LYS A 265 2.08 -24.97 22.52
CA LYS A 265 3.05 -24.00 22.02
C LYS A 265 4.41 -24.67 21.87
N ILE A 266 5.26 -24.10 21.03
CA ILE A 266 6.64 -24.56 20.90
C ILE A 266 7.58 -23.58 21.58
N SER A 267 8.18 -24.00 22.68
CA SER A 267 9.21 -23.24 23.37
C SER A 267 10.54 -23.24 22.58
N PRO A 268 11.42 -22.24 22.81
CA PRO A 268 12.76 -22.23 22.22
C PRO A 268 13.58 -23.47 22.59
N GLN A 269 13.35 -24.05 23.77
CA GLN A 269 14.05 -25.25 24.24
C GLN A 269 13.57 -26.50 23.49
N GLU A 270 12.27 -26.65 23.25
CA GLU A 270 11.70 -27.76 22.47
C GLU A 270 12.17 -27.77 21.02
N LEU A 271 12.20 -26.59 20.40
CA LEU A 271 12.70 -26.45 19.03
C LEU A 271 14.20 -26.77 18.92
N ASP A 272 15.02 -26.37 19.90
CA ASP A 272 16.45 -26.71 19.95
C ASP A 272 16.65 -28.21 20.24
N ASN A 273 15.82 -28.80 21.11
CA ASN A 273 15.83 -30.24 21.40
C ASN A 273 15.45 -31.07 20.17
N TYR A 274 14.44 -30.66 19.40
CA TYR A 274 14.06 -31.32 18.15
C TYR A 274 15.20 -31.30 17.13
N ARG A 275 15.83 -30.14 16.93
CA ARG A 275 16.97 -29.98 16.01
C ARG A 275 18.20 -30.81 16.38
N ARG A 276 18.28 -31.28 17.63
CA ARG A 276 19.43 -32.03 18.18
C ARG A 276 19.16 -33.53 18.37
N ARG A 277 17.93 -34.03 18.16
CA ARG A 277 17.59 -35.45 18.36
C ARG A 277 18.01 -36.33 17.17
N PRO A 278 18.64 -37.51 17.41
CA PRO A 278 18.49 -38.68 16.55
C PRO A 278 17.13 -39.35 16.83
N GLU A 279 16.44 -39.82 15.80
CA GLU A 279 15.08 -40.40 15.91
C GLU A 279 14.98 -41.55 16.95
N PRO A 280 13.90 -41.59 17.74
CA PRO A 280 13.49 -42.81 18.43
C PRO A 280 12.25 -43.46 17.78
N ALA A 281 12.35 -44.78 17.65
CA ALA A 281 11.27 -45.69 17.30
C ALA A 281 10.23 -45.87 18.44
N ASP A 282 9.01 -46.18 18.00
CA ASP A 282 7.91 -46.86 18.69
C ASP A 282 7.18 -46.14 19.85
N ALA A 283 5.96 -45.68 19.54
CA ALA A 283 4.95 -45.26 20.51
C ALA A 283 4.14 -46.47 21.03
N LYS A 284 3.96 -46.57 22.35
CA LYS A 284 3.00 -47.47 23.02
C LYS A 284 2.15 -46.70 24.03
N SER A 285 0.82 -46.78 23.88
CA SER A 285 -0.20 -46.99 24.92
C SER A 285 -1.60 -46.77 24.32
N GLY A 286 -2.45 -47.81 24.27
CA GLY A 286 -3.67 -47.83 23.45
C GLY A 286 -4.98 -47.40 24.12
N ASN A 287 -5.00 -47.08 25.43
CA ASN A 287 -6.25 -46.76 26.12
C ASN A 287 -6.43 -45.26 26.42
N ASP A 288 -5.38 -44.55 26.83
CA ASP A 288 -5.45 -43.08 27.02
C ASP A 288 -5.51 -42.34 25.67
N ALA A 289 -4.94 -42.94 24.63
CA ALA A 289 -4.99 -42.45 23.26
C ALA A 289 -6.40 -42.47 22.67
N ALA A 290 -7.26 -43.41 23.09
CA ALA A 290 -8.63 -43.52 22.58
C ALA A 290 -9.57 -42.46 23.18
N GLU A 291 -9.44 -42.17 24.47
CA GLU A 291 -10.20 -41.12 25.15
C GLU A 291 -9.70 -39.72 24.73
N ALA A 292 -8.38 -39.55 24.59
CA ALA A 292 -7.79 -38.35 23.99
C ALA A 292 -8.22 -38.17 22.53
N ALA A 293 -8.23 -39.23 21.71
CA ALA A 293 -8.71 -39.17 20.33
C ALA A 293 -10.19 -38.79 20.26
N GLN A 294 -11.05 -39.29 21.15
CA GLN A 294 -12.46 -38.90 21.21
C GLN A 294 -12.64 -37.43 21.63
N LYS A 295 -11.84 -36.94 22.57
CA LYS A 295 -11.84 -35.53 22.96
C LYS A 295 -11.34 -34.63 21.82
N HIS A 296 -10.25 -35.00 21.16
CA HIS A 296 -9.73 -34.32 19.98
C HIS A 296 -10.71 -34.31 18.82
N LEU A 297 -11.44 -35.40 18.57
CA LEU A 297 -12.46 -35.44 17.51
C LEU A 297 -13.61 -34.47 17.79
N ARG A 298 -14.01 -34.36 19.06
CA ARG A 298 -15.05 -33.39 19.49
C ARG A 298 -14.57 -31.95 19.38
N GLU A 299 -13.33 -31.69 19.75
CA GLU A 299 -12.71 -30.37 19.66
C GLU A 299 -12.49 -29.95 18.20
N GLN A 300 -11.99 -30.85 17.35
CA GLN A 300 -11.91 -30.64 15.90
C GLN A 300 -13.28 -30.43 15.27
N ALA A 301 -14.31 -31.18 15.69
CA ALA A 301 -15.67 -30.97 15.22
C ALA A 301 -16.23 -29.60 15.68
N GLU A 302 -15.90 -29.14 16.88
CA GLU A 302 -16.29 -27.81 17.37
C GLU A 302 -15.56 -26.69 16.62
N ILE A 303 -14.26 -26.83 16.35
CA ILE A 303 -13.47 -25.90 15.54
C ILE A 303 -14.00 -25.86 14.11
N ALA A 304 -14.27 -27.03 13.50
CA ALA A 304 -14.86 -27.13 12.18
C ALA A 304 -16.23 -26.47 12.12
N ARG A 305 -17.07 -26.67 13.16
CA ARG A 305 -18.37 -26.01 13.28
C ARG A 305 -18.21 -24.50 13.38
N LYS A 306 -17.36 -23.99 14.28
CA LYS A 306 -17.09 -22.55 14.41
C LYS A 306 -16.52 -21.93 13.13
N LYS A 307 -15.65 -22.66 12.42
CA LYS A 307 -15.10 -22.24 11.13
C LYS A 307 -16.19 -22.20 10.05
N GLN A 308 -17.07 -23.20 10.01
CA GLN A 308 -18.21 -23.22 9.10
C GLN A 308 -19.18 -22.08 9.42
N GLU A 309 -19.51 -21.85 10.69
CA GLU A 309 -20.31 -20.72 11.16
C GLU A 309 -19.68 -19.37 10.75
N ALA A 310 -18.35 -19.24 10.84
CA ALA A 310 -17.62 -18.04 10.40
C ALA A 310 -17.66 -17.84 8.87
N ILE A 311 -17.49 -18.92 8.10
CA ILE A 311 -17.60 -18.89 6.62
C ILE A 311 -19.02 -18.53 6.21
N ASP A 312 -20.03 -19.10 6.88
CA ASP A 312 -21.44 -18.83 6.59
C ASP A 312 -21.82 -17.40 6.98
N ALA A 313 -21.29 -16.89 8.10
CA ALA A 313 -21.43 -15.49 8.49
C ALA A 313 -20.73 -14.53 7.50
N GLU A 314 -19.56 -14.92 6.98
CA GLU A 314 -18.84 -14.15 5.96
C GLU A 314 -19.61 -14.10 4.63
N ARG A 315 -20.14 -15.24 4.18
CA ARG A 315 -21.02 -15.32 3.00
C ARG A 315 -22.29 -14.50 3.20
N ALA A 316 -22.89 -14.54 4.39
CA ALA A 316 -24.08 -13.75 4.70
C ALA A 316 -23.81 -12.24 4.67
N ALA A 317 -22.64 -11.80 5.14
CA ALA A 317 -22.26 -10.38 5.15
C ALA A 317 -22.14 -9.76 3.75
N CYS A 318 -21.75 -10.58 2.76
CA CYS A 318 -21.61 -10.21 1.35
C CYS A 318 -22.72 -10.78 0.44
N ALA A 319 -23.83 -11.24 1.03
CA ALA A 319 -24.93 -11.82 0.26
C ALA A 319 -25.58 -10.76 -0.65
N MET A 320 -25.56 -11.03 -1.95
CA MET A 320 -26.27 -10.25 -2.96
C MET A 320 -27.53 -11.03 -3.38
N PRO A 321 -28.73 -10.42 -3.38
CA PRO A 321 -29.92 -11.07 -3.88
C PRO A 321 -29.78 -11.48 -5.36
N ALA A 322 -30.45 -12.56 -5.75
CA ALA A 322 -30.55 -12.93 -7.16
C ALA A 322 -31.38 -11.89 -7.93
N ALA A 323 -30.98 -11.60 -9.16
CA ALA A 323 -31.77 -10.78 -10.08
C ALA A 323 -32.89 -11.62 -10.72
N SER A 324 -34.00 -10.99 -11.10
CA SER A 324 -35.03 -11.71 -11.88
C SER A 324 -34.52 -12.01 -13.29
N GLU A 325 -35.04 -13.07 -13.94
CA GLU A 325 -34.58 -13.47 -15.28
C GLU A 325 -34.72 -12.34 -16.32
N LYS A 326 -35.79 -11.55 -16.19
CA LYS A 326 -36.11 -10.42 -17.07
C LYS A 326 -35.34 -9.14 -16.73
N ALA A 327 -34.70 -9.06 -15.57
CA ALA A 327 -34.00 -7.87 -15.15
C ALA A 327 -32.77 -7.60 -16.01
N LYS A 328 -32.60 -6.34 -16.40
CA LYS A 328 -31.35 -5.81 -16.92
C LYS A 328 -30.46 -5.39 -15.76
N ILE A 329 -29.28 -6.00 -15.67
CA ILE A 329 -28.31 -5.69 -14.63
C ILE A 329 -27.42 -4.56 -15.14
N VAL A 330 -27.38 -3.46 -14.39
CA VAL A 330 -26.52 -2.31 -14.67
C VAL A 330 -25.53 -2.12 -13.54
N LEU A 331 -24.26 -2.00 -13.89
CA LEU A 331 -23.14 -1.87 -12.95
C LEU A 331 -22.43 -0.54 -13.16
N LEU A 332 -22.32 0.23 -12.08
CA LEU A 332 -21.51 1.45 -12.02
C LEU A 332 -20.33 1.28 -11.06
N GLY A 333 -19.13 1.54 -11.55
CA GLY A 333 -17.94 1.80 -10.74
C GLY A 333 -17.61 3.30 -10.67
N SER A 334 -17.31 3.83 -9.49
CA SER A 334 -16.81 5.21 -9.36
C SER A 334 -15.84 5.40 -8.20
N TYR A 335 -14.98 6.42 -8.27
CA TYR A 335 -14.21 6.82 -7.10
C TYR A 335 -15.03 7.75 -6.21
N GLU A 336 -15.59 8.81 -6.80
CA GLU A 336 -16.41 9.81 -6.10
C GLU A 336 -17.45 10.45 -7.02
N THR A 337 -18.22 11.40 -6.51
CA THR A 337 -19.16 12.22 -7.30
C THR A 337 -18.73 13.69 -7.30
N GLU A 338 -19.24 14.45 -8.27
CA GLU A 338 -18.92 15.88 -8.44
C GLU A 338 -19.60 16.81 -7.44
N ALA A 339 -20.46 16.27 -6.57
CA ALA A 339 -21.24 17.04 -5.61
C ALA A 339 -21.09 16.48 -4.18
N LEU A 340 -21.15 17.38 -3.20
CA LEU A 340 -21.13 17.05 -1.78
C LEU A 340 -22.56 16.87 -1.25
N SER A 341 -22.72 16.01 -0.26
CA SER A 341 -23.97 15.87 0.48
C SER A 341 -24.08 16.93 1.58
N SER A 342 -25.29 17.45 1.79
CA SER A 342 -25.67 18.27 2.96
C SER A 342 -25.85 17.45 4.25
N VAL A 343 -25.88 16.12 4.13
CA VAL A 343 -26.02 15.18 5.25
C VAL A 343 -24.86 14.18 5.28
N THR A 344 -24.52 13.72 6.48
CA THR A 344 -23.51 12.71 6.72
C THR A 344 -24.12 11.34 7.02
N ILE A 345 -23.33 10.29 6.84
CA ILE A 345 -23.60 8.91 7.22
C ILE A 345 -22.61 8.54 8.33
N GLY A 346 -23.10 8.18 9.51
CA GLY A 346 -22.33 7.66 10.62
C GLY A 346 -21.61 8.72 11.48
N SER A 347 -20.83 9.62 10.87
CA SER A 347 -19.95 10.57 11.59
C SER A 347 -19.96 11.99 11.01
N GLN A 348 -19.91 13.02 11.86
CA GLN A 348 -19.71 14.42 11.42
C GLN A 348 -18.35 14.65 10.74
N ASP A 349 -17.38 13.74 10.91
CA ASP A 349 -16.05 13.82 10.26
C ASP A 349 -15.96 13.09 8.91
N ALA A 350 -16.99 12.31 8.56
CA ALA A 350 -17.02 11.61 7.28
C ALA A 350 -17.35 12.61 6.16
N VAL A 351 -16.68 12.50 5.01
CA VAL A 351 -17.05 13.24 3.81
C VAL A 351 -17.98 12.37 2.96
N VAL A 352 -19.24 12.78 2.85
CA VAL A 352 -20.25 12.09 2.05
C VAL A 352 -20.55 12.87 0.78
N HIS A 353 -20.47 12.18 -0.34
CA HIS A 353 -20.75 12.70 -1.66
C HIS A 353 -22.21 12.46 -2.05
N ALA A 354 -22.71 13.20 -3.05
CA ALA A 354 -24.06 13.06 -3.58
C ALA A 354 -24.01 12.74 -5.08
N GLY A 355 -24.55 11.60 -5.47
CA GLY A 355 -24.66 11.16 -6.86
C GLY A 355 -26.09 11.13 -7.33
N ARG A 356 -26.34 11.35 -8.62
CA ARG A 356 -27.68 11.25 -9.22
C ARG A 356 -27.77 10.03 -10.11
N VAL A 357 -28.89 9.31 -10.01
CA VAL A 357 -29.25 8.21 -10.90
C VAL A 357 -30.58 8.55 -11.58
N ASN A 358 -30.55 8.68 -12.90
CA ASN A 358 -31.72 8.93 -13.71
C ASN A 358 -32.20 7.60 -14.31
N VAL A 359 -33.38 7.16 -13.91
CA VAL A 359 -34.02 5.96 -14.43
C VAL A 359 -34.81 6.35 -15.68
N GLU A 360 -34.30 5.95 -16.84
CA GLU A 360 -34.93 6.20 -18.13
C GLU A 360 -36.25 5.42 -18.22
N PRO A 361 -37.25 5.88 -18.98
CA PRO A 361 -38.46 5.10 -19.26
C PRO A 361 -38.17 3.79 -20.00
N GLY A 362 -39.03 2.78 -19.80
CA GLY A 362 -38.96 1.49 -20.50
C GLY A 362 -39.65 0.36 -19.73
N ASP A 363 -39.75 -0.81 -20.36
CA ASP A 363 -40.58 -1.90 -19.82
C ASP A 363 -39.78 -2.98 -19.06
N ASP A 364 -38.46 -3.08 -19.33
CA ASP A 364 -37.62 -4.07 -18.65
C ASP A 364 -37.33 -3.66 -17.19
N PRO A 365 -37.43 -4.59 -16.21
CA PRO A 365 -37.02 -4.32 -14.84
C PRO A 365 -35.50 -4.12 -14.75
N LEU A 366 -35.06 -3.34 -13.77
CA LEU A 366 -33.65 -2.95 -13.59
C LEU A 366 -33.11 -3.43 -12.25
N TYR A 367 -31.97 -4.12 -12.31
CA TYR A 367 -31.17 -4.51 -11.15
C TYR A 367 -29.90 -3.66 -11.14
N VAL A 368 -29.79 -2.75 -10.18
CA VAL A 368 -28.75 -1.71 -10.17
C VAL A 368 -27.68 -2.07 -9.16
N VAL A 369 -26.42 -2.10 -9.57
CA VAL A 369 -25.27 -2.30 -8.67
C VAL A 369 -24.35 -1.10 -8.78
N ILE A 370 -24.05 -0.44 -7.66
CA ILE A 370 -23.15 0.70 -7.62
C ILE A 370 -22.04 0.46 -6.59
N ALA A 371 -20.80 0.44 -7.06
CA ALA A 371 -19.60 0.34 -6.25
C ALA A 371 -18.80 1.65 -6.31
N SER A 372 -18.72 2.33 -5.17
CA SER A 372 -18.00 3.60 -5.02
C SER A 372 -16.76 3.44 -4.13
N TYR A 373 -15.75 4.30 -4.27
CA TYR A 373 -14.68 4.36 -3.27
C TYR A 373 -15.09 5.21 -2.07
N ARG A 374 -15.52 6.46 -2.33
CA ARG A 374 -15.93 7.42 -1.30
C ARG A 374 -17.35 7.15 -0.79
N PRO A 375 -17.65 7.49 0.48
CA PRO A 375 -19.02 7.47 1.00
C PRO A 375 -19.95 8.30 0.10
N THR A 376 -21.06 7.72 -0.33
CA THR A 376 -21.93 8.37 -1.33
C THR A 376 -23.41 8.07 -1.08
N ILE A 377 -24.25 9.10 -1.19
CA ILE A 377 -25.71 8.97 -1.28
C ILE A 377 -26.14 9.12 -2.73
N TRP A 378 -26.83 8.10 -3.27
CA TRP A 378 -27.35 8.09 -4.63
C TRP A 378 -28.83 8.49 -4.67
N GLN A 379 -29.16 9.56 -5.37
CA GLN A 379 -30.53 10.06 -5.54
C GLN A 379 -31.14 9.49 -6.83
N PHE A 380 -32.13 8.61 -6.69
CA PHE A 380 -32.83 8.02 -7.81
C PHE A 380 -34.05 8.87 -8.19
N SER A 381 -34.22 9.07 -9.50
CA SER A 381 -35.37 9.80 -10.07
C SER A 381 -35.75 9.24 -11.43
N GLY A 382 -36.90 9.66 -11.97
CA GLY A 382 -37.43 9.14 -13.23
C GLY A 382 -38.33 7.92 -13.04
N ALA A 383 -38.21 6.92 -13.91
CA ALA A 383 -39.02 5.69 -13.92
C ALA A 383 -38.58 4.67 -12.85
N VAL A 384 -38.48 5.11 -11.59
CA VAL A 384 -37.94 4.33 -10.46
C VAL A 384 -38.73 3.05 -10.15
N GLU A 385 -40.00 2.98 -10.58
CA GLU A 385 -40.84 1.80 -10.48
C GLU A 385 -40.25 0.57 -11.20
N ARG A 386 -39.42 0.80 -12.23
CA ARG A 386 -38.69 -0.24 -12.97
C ARG A 386 -37.59 -0.89 -12.13
N VAL A 387 -37.09 -0.22 -11.11
CA VAL A 387 -35.99 -0.71 -10.29
C VAL A 387 -36.52 -1.79 -9.35
N GLU A 388 -36.14 -3.04 -9.60
CA GLU A 388 -36.49 -4.16 -8.73
C GLU A 388 -35.57 -4.25 -7.52
N ARG A 389 -34.30 -3.86 -7.69
CA ARG A 389 -33.28 -3.93 -6.65
C ARG A 389 -32.15 -2.94 -6.92
N VAL A 390 -31.65 -2.34 -5.85
CA VAL A 390 -30.41 -1.57 -5.83
C VAL A 390 -29.46 -2.22 -4.82
N VAL A 391 -28.23 -2.49 -5.24
CA VAL A 391 -27.13 -2.95 -4.39
C VAL A 391 -26.07 -1.86 -4.34
N LEU A 392 -25.77 -1.35 -3.14
CA LEU A 392 -24.84 -0.25 -2.95
C LEU A 392 -23.67 -0.66 -2.07
N THR A 393 -22.48 -0.18 -2.43
CA THR A 393 -21.29 -0.30 -1.58
C THR A 393 -20.35 0.89 -1.73
N SER A 394 -19.59 1.15 -0.67
CA SER A 394 -18.41 2.02 -0.69
C SER A 394 -17.24 1.31 -0.03
N LEU A 395 -16.04 1.46 -0.60
CA LEU A 395 -14.83 0.89 0.01
C LEU A 395 -14.42 1.65 1.28
N SER A 396 -14.59 2.97 1.29
CA SER A 396 -14.35 3.81 2.47
C SER A 396 -15.64 3.95 3.30
N SER A 397 -15.49 3.84 4.62
CA SER A 397 -16.54 4.04 5.64
C SER A 397 -16.54 5.46 6.22
N GLY A 398 -15.61 6.33 5.82
CA GLY A 398 -15.49 7.69 6.34
C GLY A 398 -14.87 7.83 7.75
N ARG A 399 -14.84 6.77 8.58
CA ARG A 399 -14.25 6.80 9.94
C ARG A 399 -12.82 6.25 9.99
N SER A 400 -12.46 5.37 9.05
CA SER A 400 -11.11 4.85 8.85
C SER A 400 -11.00 4.33 7.42
N SER A 401 -10.26 5.04 6.57
CA SER A 401 -9.97 4.54 5.23
C SER A 401 -9.14 3.27 5.32
N GLY A 402 -9.66 2.14 4.83
CA GLY A 402 -8.90 0.89 4.66
C GLY A 402 -9.24 -0.26 5.62
N ASN A 403 -10.18 -0.11 6.56
CA ASN A 403 -10.67 -1.27 7.31
C ASN A 403 -11.79 -1.98 6.52
N ALA A 404 -11.41 -3.10 5.88
CA ALA A 404 -12.28 -3.94 5.06
C ALA A 404 -13.48 -4.56 5.82
N GLN A 405 -13.44 -4.60 7.16
CA GLN A 405 -14.50 -5.18 7.99
C GLN A 405 -15.58 -4.19 8.41
N GLN A 406 -15.39 -2.89 8.15
CA GLN A 406 -16.39 -1.88 8.48
C GLN A 406 -17.54 -1.89 7.48
N SER A 407 -18.72 -1.46 7.94
CA SER A 407 -19.85 -1.25 7.06
C SER A 407 -19.52 -0.15 6.04
N PRO A 408 -19.94 -0.32 4.78
CA PRO A 408 -19.81 0.75 3.78
C PRO A 408 -20.62 1.95 4.26
N ALA A 409 -20.19 3.17 3.94
CA ALA A 409 -20.94 4.39 4.25
C ALA A 409 -21.68 4.85 2.98
N VAL A 410 -22.80 4.21 2.68
CA VAL A 410 -23.59 4.49 1.47
C VAL A 410 -25.07 4.58 1.78
N GLY A 411 -25.79 5.29 0.92
CA GLY A 411 -27.24 5.32 0.99
C GLY A 411 -27.88 5.67 -0.35
N ALA A 412 -29.20 5.62 -0.36
CA ALA A 412 -29.99 6.11 -1.48
C ALA A 412 -31.28 6.79 -1.05
N THR A 413 -31.80 7.62 -1.94
CA THR A 413 -33.13 8.22 -1.86
C THR A 413 -33.91 7.90 -3.14
N GLY A 414 -35.24 7.98 -3.09
CA GLY A 414 -36.11 7.73 -4.25
C GLY A 414 -36.43 6.25 -4.53
N ILE A 415 -35.82 5.31 -3.80
CA ILE A 415 -36.10 3.88 -3.85
C ILE A 415 -36.54 3.41 -2.46
N PRO A 416 -37.59 2.58 -2.35
CA PRO A 416 -38.07 2.13 -1.06
C PRO A 416 -37.11 1.09 -0.43
N ARG A 417 -37.06 1.04 0.91
CA ARG A 417 -36.02 0.31 1.67
C ARG A 417 -35.96 -1.18 1.32
N GLU A 418 -37.09 -1.83 1.06
CA GLU A 418 -37.18 -3.24 0.70
C GLU A 418 -36.53 -3.58 -0.65
N ARG A 419 -36.29 -2.57 -1.51
CA ARG A 419 -35.59 -2.71 -2.78
C ARG A 419 -34.13 -2.27 -2.71
N ILE A 420 -33.61 -1.95 -1.52
CA ILE A 420 -32.21 -1.57 -1.32
C ILE A 420 -31.51 -2.65 -0.51
N SER A 421 -30.42 -3.18 -1.06
CA SER A 421 -29.51 -4.09 -0.39
C SER A 421 -28.19 -3.37 -0.13
N LEU A 422 -27.80 -3.35 1.14
CA LEU A 422 -26.54 -2.76 1.61
C LEU A 422 -25.69 -3.88 2.17
N PHE A 423 -24.42 -3.97 1.75
CA PHE A 423 -23.52 -4.94 2.34
C PHE A 423 -23.21 -4.60 3.79
N SER A 424 -22.96 -5.63 4.60
CA SER A 424 -22.53 -5.43 5.99
C SER A 424 -21.05 -5.07 6.09
N ARG A 425 -20.27 -5.31 5.02
CA ARG A 425 -18.83 -5.02 4.91
C ARG A 425 -18.50 -4.30 3.60
N SER A 426 -17.49 -3.44 3.63
CA SER A 426 -17.06 -2.62 2.50
C SER A 426 -16.29 -3.39 1.41
N ASN A 427 -15.74 -4.57 1.73
CA ASN A 427 -14.91 -5.36 0.83
C ASN A 427 -15.66 -6.42 0.00
N CYS A 428 -17.00 -6.45 0.04
CA CYS A 428 -17.81 -7.43 -0.67
C CYS A 428 -17.77 -7.28 -2.20
N LEU A 429 -17.55 -6.06 -2.69
CA LEU A 429 -17.44 -5.75 -4.11
C LEU A 429 -16.44 -4.61 -4.30
N SER A 430 -15.38 -4.85 -5.06
CA SER A 430 -14.37 -3.85 -5.37
C SER A 430 -14.95 -2.74 -6.25
N TYR A 431 -14.64 -1.49 -5.92
CA TYR A 431 -14.89 -0.37 -6.83
C TYR A 431 -13.90 -0.38 -8.00
N PHE A 432 -14.25 0.32 -9.07
CA PHE A 432 -13.39 0.57 -10.22
C PHE A 432 -13.78 1.91 -10.85
N SER A 433 -12.85 2.62 -11.47
CA SER A 433 -13.12 3.92 -12.13
C SER A 433 -12.91 3.89 -13.64
N GLU A 434 -12.48 2.76 -14.17
CA GLU A 434 -12.26 2.51 -15.59
C GLU A 434 -12.87 1.16 -15.99
N ALA A 435 -13.45 1.12 -17.18
CA ALA A 435 -13.99 -0.09 -17.78
C ALA A 435 -13.59 -0.13 -19.27
N PRO A 436 -12.92 -1.20 -19.74
CA PRO A 436 -12.51 -2.37 -18.96
C PRO A 436 -11.30 -2.12 -18.04
N SER A 437 -11.26 -2.79 -16.89
CA SER A 437 -10.11 -2.88 -15.96
C SER A 437 -10.13 -4.22 -15.22
N SER A 438 -9.04 -4.60 -14.53
CA SER A 438 -9.02 -5.80 -13.68
C SER A 438 -10.11 -5.75 -12.60
N GLY A 439 -10.28 -4.60 -11.95
CA GLY A 439 -11.35 -4.36 -10.97
C GLY A 439 -12.75 -4.50 -11.56
N SER A 440 -12.99 -3.97 -12.77
CA SER A 440 -14.30 -4.12 -13.42
C SER A 440 -14.61 -5.58 -13.79
N LEU A 441 -13.60 -6.35 -14.22
CA LEU A 441 -13.77 -7.76 -14.55
C LEU A 441 -14.04 -8.61 -13.30
N GLN A 442 -13.34 -8.34 -12.19
CA GLN A 442 -13.60 -8.98 -10.90
C GLN A 442 -15.02 -8.69 -10.40
N ALA A 443 -15.47 -7.43 -10.49
CA ALA A 443 -16.82 -7.03 -10.10
C ALA A 443 -17.90 -7.72 -10.95
N VAL A 444 -17.70 -7.78 -12.28
CA VAL A 444 -18.58 -8.51 -13.20
C VAL A 444 -18.67 -9.99 -12.83
N ALA A 445 -17.55 -10.64 -12.54
CA ALA A 445 -17.53 -12.04 -12.13
C ALA A 445 -18.26 -12.26 -10.80
N ALA A 446 -18.03 -11.40 -9.79
CA ALA A 446 -18.70 -11.46 -8.50
C ALA A 446 -20.23 -11.31 -8.63
N ILE A 447 -20.69 -10.38 -9.47
CA ILE A 447 -22.12 -10.20 -9.74
C ILE A 447 -22.70 -11.39 -10.48
N ARG A 448 -22.00 -11.93 -11.48
CA ARG A 448 -22.46 -13.14 -12.18
C ARG A 448 -22.65 -14.31 -11.23
N LEU A 449 -21.70 -14.52 -10.31
CA LEU A 449 -21.76 -15.61 -9.32
C LEU A 449 -22.87 -15.40 -8.28
N SER A 450 -23.12 -14.15 -7.87
CA SER A 450 -24.05 -13.86 -6.77
C SER A 450 -25.48 -13.57 -7.23
N ALA A 451 -25.63 -12.73 -8.27
CA ALA A 451 -26.93 -12.35 -8.84
C ALA A 451 -27.45 -13.36 -9.88
N GLY A 452 -26.63 -14.34 -10.28
CA GLY A 452 -26.99 -15.40 -11.24
C GLY A 452 -26.92 -15.01 -12.72
N LYS A 453 -26.61 -13.73 -13.03
CA LYS A 453 -26.55 -13.19 -14.39
C LYS A 453 -25.45 -12.13 -14.48
N SER A 454 -24.79 -12.04 -15.64
CA SER A 454 -23.79 -11.01 -15.90
C SER A 454 -24.45 -9.64 -16.08
N PRO A 455 -23.78 -8.52 -15.70
CA PRO A 455 -24.22 -7.18 -16.06
C PRO A 455 -24.41 -7.02 -17.58
N ASP A 456 -25.55 -6.45 -17.98
CA ASP A 456 -25.84 -6.05 -19.36
C ASP A 456 -25.09 -4.75 -19.72
N VAL A 457 -24.88 -3.89 -18.73
CA VAL A 457 -24.17 -2.62 -18.89
C VAL A 457 -23.17 -2.44 -17.75
N VAL A 458 -21.92 -2.12 -18.11
CA VAL A 458 -20.85 -1.79 -17.17
C VAL A 458 -20.35 -0.39 -17.52
N ALA A 459 -20.49 0.54 -16.58
CA ALA A 459 -20.03 1.91 -16.73
C ALA A 459 -19.07 2.26 -15.60
N ALA A 460 -18.08 3.11 -15.90
CA ALA A 460 -17.14 3.56 -14.89
C ALA A 460 -16.69 5.00 -15.17
N LYS A 461 -16.49 5.77 -14.09
CA LYS A 461 -15.83 7.07 -14.18
C LYS A 461 -15.20 7.43 -12.85
N LEU A 462 -14.08 8.14 -12.88
CA LEU A 462 -13.43 8.62 -11.66
C LEU A 462 -14.39 9.52 -10.84
N SER A 463 -15.01 10.50 -11.49
CA SER A 463 -16.01 11.38 -10.89
C SER A 463 -17.31 11.37 -11.70
N VAL A 464 -18.44 11.19 -11.02
CA VAL A 464 -19.77 11.05 -11.60
C VAL A 464 -20.66 12.24 -11.22
N GLY A 465 -21.27 12.91 -12.20
CA GLY A 465 -22.27 13.96 -11.96
C GLY A 465 -23.71 13.43 -12.01
N ALA A 466 -24.01 12.60 -13.00
CA ALA A 466 -25.24 11.80 -13.08
C ALA A 466 -25.00 10.50 -13.86
N TYR A 467 -25.70 9.43 -13.48
CA TYR A 467 -25.69 8.14 -14.15
C TYR A 467 -27.08 7.84 -14.71
N ASN A 468 -27.19 7.60 -16.01
CA ASN A 468 -28.45 7.30 -16.68
C ASN A 468 -28.54 5.79 -16.93
N ILE A 469 -29.66 5.18 -16.52
CA ILE A 469 -29.89 3.74 -16.63
C ILE A 469 -31.18 3.44 -17.41
N PRO A 470 -31.19 2.40 -18.26
CA PRO A 470 -30.12 1.43 -18.47
C PRO A 470 -29.04 1.83 -19.48
N SER A 471 -29.10 2.99 -20.14
CA SER A 471 -28.15 3.35 -21.21
C SER A 471 -26.66 3.32 -20.82
N GLY A 472 -26.36 3.46 -19.53
CA GLY A 472 -24.99 3.49 -19.03
C GLY A 472 -24.32 4.86 -19.20
N ARG A 473 -25.03 5.87 -19.70
CA ARG A 473 -24.47 7.20 -19.95
C ARG A 473 -24.14 7.89 -18.63
N ILE A 474 -22.90 8.34 -18.48
CA ILE A 474 -22.44 9.13 -17.35
C ILE A 474 -22.27 10.59 -17.79
N ASP A 475 -23.03 11.49 -17.18
CA ASP A 475 -22.91 12.92 -17.39
C ASP A 475 -22.00 13.53 -16.31
N THR A 476 -21.12 14.45 -16.72
CA THR A 476 -20.33 15.27 -15.79
C THR A 476 -20.56 16.75 -16.06
N VAL A 477 -20.65 17.53 -15.00
CA VAL A 477 -20.77 19.00 -15.03
C VAL A 477 -19.57 19.59 -15.76
N ARG A 478 -18.37 19.02 -15.55
CA ARG A 478 -17.16 19.46 -16.27
C ARG A 478 -17.24 19.27 -17.78
N GLU A 479 -17.86 18.19 -18.27
CA GLU A 479 -18.03 17.97 -19.71
C GLU A 479 -19.11 18.87 -20.30
N GLN A 480 -20.19 19.15 -19.56
CA GLN A 480 -21.21 20.12 -19.97
C GLN A 480 -20.65 21.54 -20.08
N ARG A 481 -19.61 21.88 -19.30
CA ARG A 481 -18.91 23.18 -19.36
C ARG A 481 -17.86 23.30 -20.48
N LYS A 482 -17.59 22.24 -21.26
CA LYS A 482 -16.62 22.29 -22.38
C LYS A 482 -17.16 23.10 -23.57
N GLN A 483 -17.15 24.43 -23.45
CA GLN A 483 -16.83 25.29 -24.59
C GLN A 483 -15.32 25.52 -24.53
N GLY A 484 -14.58 24.85 -25.41
CA GLY A 484 -13.11 24.75 -25.34
C GLY A 484 -12.41 26.10 -25.47
N LEU A 485 -11.48 26.36 -24.54
CA LEU A 485 -10.50 27.42 -24.63
C LEU A 485 -9.25 26.87 -25.32
N VAL A 486 -8.85 27.45 -26.45
CA VAL A 486 -7.60 27.10 -27.14
C VAL A 486 -6.57 28.16 -26.81
N ILE A 487 -5.55 27.81 -26.03
CA ILE A 487 -4.37 28.65 -25.81
C ILE A 487 -3.34 28.28 -26.88
N ARG A 488 -3.18 29.12 -27.90
CA ARG A 488 -2.19 28.95 -28.97
C ARG A 488 -1.03 29.92 -28.76
N LYS A 489 0.16 29.38 -28.52
CA LYS A 489 1.39 30.17 -28.44
C LYS A 489 2.12 30.10 -29.78
N SER A 490 2.30 31.23 -30.45
CA SER A 490 3.03 31.34 -31.72
C SER A 490 3.87 32.61 -31.73
N GLU A 491 5.17 32.49 -32.03
CA GLU A 491 6.08 33.62 -32.28
C GLU A 491 6.09 34.68 -31.17
N GLY A 492 6.14 34.24 -29.90
CA GLY A 492 6.15 35.15 -28.74
C GLY A 492 4.80 35.79 -28.41
N THR A 493 3.75 35.52 -29.18
CA THR A 493 2.39 36.01 -28.93
C THR A 493 1.53 34.88 -28.34
N LEU A 494 0.83 35.16 -27.25
CA LEU A 494 -0.13 34.25 -26.62
C LEU A 494 -1.53 34.58 -27.14
N ASN A 495 -2.06 33.75 -28.04
CA ASN A 495 -3.42 33.90 -28.57
C ASN A 495 -4.37 32.99 -27.81
N ILE A 496 -5.34 33.58 -27.12
CA ILE A 496 -6.40 32.86 -26.42
C ILE A 496 -7.65 32.91 -27.32
N ILE A 497 -8.01 31.77 -27.90
CA ILE A 497 -9.10 31.65 -28.88
C ILE A 497 -10.17 30.73 -28.29
N GLY A 498 -11.38 31.26 -28.08
CA GLY A 498 -12.50 30.51 -27.49
C GLY A 498 -13.46 31.42 -26.73
N ASN A 499 -14.44 30.83 -26.05
CA ASN A 499 -15.33 31.59 -25.18
C ASN A 499 -14.55 32.07 -23.93
N THR A 500 -14.37 33.39 -23.79
CA THR A 500 -13.67 34.00 -22.66
C THR A 500 -14.49 34.05 -21.37
N SER A 501 -15.79 33.74 -21.41
CA SER A 501 -16.66 33.67 -20.22
C SER A 501 -16.22 32.61 -19.20
N ASN A 502 -15.35 31.67 -19.58
CA ASN A 502 -14.83 30.60 -18.73
C ASN A 502 -13.34 30.80 -18.35
N ILE A 503 -12.73 31.94 -18.69
CA ILE A 503 -11.36 32.26 -18.28
C ILE A 503 -11.42 32.98 -16.94
N LEU A 504 -11.04 32.28 -15.87
CA LEU A 504 -10.80 32.89 -14.57
C LEU A 504 -9.29 33.19 -14.47
N ILE A 505 -8.91 34.47 -14.56
CA ILE A 505 -7.55 34.90 -14.22
C ILE A 505 -7.55 35.17 -12.72
N GLU A 506 -7.16 34.18 -11.92
CA GLU A 506 -6.97 34.34 -10.49
C GLU A 506 -5.62 35.02 -10.21
N ALA A 507 -5.66 36.31 -9.91
CA ALA A 507 -4.54 37.02 -9.29
C ALA A 507 -4.83 37.18 -7.79
N GLY A 508 -4.21 36.33 -6.96
CA GLY A 508 -4.40 36.30 -5.50
C GLY A 508 -4.52 34.87 -4.97
N PRO A 509 -4.59 34.66 -3.64
CA PRO A 509 -4.92 33.35 -3.10
C PRO A 509 -6.33 32.93 -3.53
N SER A 510 -6.54 31.64 -3.77
CA SER A 510 -7.85 31.11 -4.11
C SER A 510 -8.86 31.41 -2.98
N ARG A 511 -10.08 31.79 -3.37
CA ARG A 511 -11.15 32.03 -2.41
C ARG A 511 -11.90 30.73 -2.21
N ALA A 512 -12.39 30.48 -0.99
CA ALA A 512 -13.11 29.26 -0.64
C ALA A 512 -14.26 28.91 -1.61
N ARG A 513 -14.96 29.93 -2.12
CA ARG A 513 -16.05 29.76 -3.11
C ARG A 513 -15.54 29.31 -4.48
N ASP A 514 -14.43 29.86 -4.94
CA ASP A 514 -13.87 29.53 -6.25
C ASP A 514 -13.28 28.12 -6.22
N ASP A 515 -12.57 27.77 -5.14
CA ASP A 515 -12.10 26.41 -4.88
C ASP A 515 -13.26 25.41 -4.77
N MET A 516 -14.35 25.79 -4.08
CA MET A 516 -15.55 24.95 -4.00
C MET A 516 -16.09 24.62 -5.39
N GLN A 517 -16.20 25.60 -6.28
CA GLN A 517 -16.70 25.38 -7.64
C GLN A 517 -15.72 24.58 -8.52
N SER A 518 -14.41 24.69 -8.25
CA SER A 518 -13.37 23.95 -8.94
C SER A 518 -13.35 22.47 -8.55
N TYR A 519 -13.31 22.18 -7.24
CA TYR A 519 -13.28 20.83 -6.71
C TYR A 519 -14.64 20.12 -6.79
N TRP A 520 -15.72 20.85 -6.51
CA TRP A 520 -17.09 20.33 -6.41
C TRP A 520 -18.00 21.07 -7.40
N PRO A 521 -17.85 20.84 -8.72
CA PRO A 521 -18.61 21.56 -9.73
C PRO A 521 -20.11 21.28 -9.67
N GLY A 522 -20.52 20.17 -9.04
CA GLY A 522 -21.92 19.85 -8.72
C GLY A 522 -22.46 20.53 -7.46
N GLY A 523 -21.62 21.24 -6.70
CA GLY A 523 -22.01 21.99 -5.51
C GLY A 523 -22.34 21.10 -4.32
N VAL A 524 -23.19 21.62 -3.42
CA VAL A 524 -23.79 20.87 -2.31
C VAL A 524 -25.22 20.53 -2.68
N VAL A 525 -25.57 19.26 -2.50
CA VAL A 525 -26.91 18.74 -2.73
C VAL A 525 -27.65 18.70 -1.39
N GLU A 526 -28.77 19.40 -1.33
CA GLU A 526 -29.69 19.34 -0.20
C GLU A 526 -30.42 17.98 -0.18
N ILE A 527 -30.35 17.29 0.95
CA ILE A 527 -30.92 15.95 1.16
C ILE A 527 -31.66 15.95 2.50
N ASP A 528 -32.91 15.50 2.50
CA ASP A 528 -33.62 15.24 3.76
C ASP A 528 -33.04 13.97 4.41
N PRO A 529 -32.45 14.06 5.62
CA PRO A 529 -31.90 12.89 6.32
C PRO A 529 -32.90 11.74 6.47
N LYS A 530 -34.19 12.04 6.64
CA LYS A 530 -35.24 11.04 6.87
C LYS A 530 -35.61 10.26 5.61
N ALA A 531 -35.34 10.82 4.44
CA ALA A 531 -35.61 10.18 3.15
C ALA A 531 -34.50 9.19 2.75
N VAL A 532 -33.37 9.17 3.46
CA VAL A 532 -32.20 8.35 3.11
C VAL A 532 -32.32 6.95 3.71
N VAL A 533 -32.25 5.94 2.84
CA VAL A 533 -32.01 4.56 3.24
C VAL A 533 -30.50 4.33 3.19
N ALA A 534 -29.86 4.26 4.36
CA ALA A 534 -28.41 4.10 4.49
C ALA A 534 -28.01 2.91 5.36
N SER A 535 -26.72 2.59 5.30
CA SER A 535 -26.06 1.52 6.05
C SER A 535 -25.77 1.90 7.49
N GLU A 536 -25.60 3.20 7.77
CA GLU A 536 -25.43 3.77 9.11
C GLU A 536 -26.40 4.95 9.32
N PRO A 537 -26.57 5.46 10.56
CA PRO A 537 -27.44 6.60 10.84
C PRO A 537 -27.08 7.85 10.01
N VAL A 538 -28.09 8.58 9.55
CA VAL A 538 -27.93 9.79 8.74
C VAL A 538 -28.23 11.02 9.58
N ALA A 539 -27.39 12.05 9.49
CA ALA A 539 -27.56 13.31 10.20
C ALA A 539 -27.20 14.51 9.32
N THR A 540 -27.76 15.68 9.61
CA THR A 540 -27.31 16.93 8.99
C THR A 540 -25.89 17.27 9.45
N TYR A 541 -25.08 17.83 8.55
CA TYR A 541 -23.79 18.38 8.96
C TYR A 541 -23.97 19.62 9.84
N GLU A 542 -23.17 19.72 10.90
CA GLU A 542 -23.01 20.98 11.64
C GLU A 542 -22.22 21.99 10.80
N VAL A 543 -21.13 21.51 10.20
CA VAL A 543 -20.30 22.23 9.22
C VAL A 543 -20.11 21.32 8.02
N LEU A 544 -20.47 21.82 6.83
CA LEU A 544 -20.39 21.09 5.57
C LEU A 544 -18.95 20.63 5.27
N PRO A 545 -18.77 19.56 4.49
CA PRO A 545 -17.44 19.07 4.14
C PRO A 545 -16.64 20.04 3.26
N ALA A 546 -15.31 19.94 3.39
CA ALA A 546 -14.29 20.55 2.57
C ALA A 546 -14.52 22.06 2.36
N GLN A 547 -14.38 22.53 1.12
CA GLN A 547 -14.57 23.94 0.79
C GLN A 547 -16.00 24.45 1.04
N ALA A 548 -17.02 23.57 1.01
CA ALA A 548 -18.39 23.98 1.30
C ALA A 548 -18.53 24.44 2.77
N GLY A 549 -17.87 23.75 3.71
CA GLY A 549 -17.82 24.19 5.11
C GLY A 549 -17.10 25.52 5.28
N LEU A 550 -16.00 25.75 4.56
CA LEU A 550 -15.31 27.04 4.59
C LEU A 550 -16.21 28.16 4.10
N VAL A 551 -16.96 27.94 3.01
CA VAL A 551 -17.94 28.90 2.49
C VAL A 551 -19.06 29.14 3.49
N GLN A 552 -19.59 28.10 4.14
CA GLN A 552 -20.62 28.21 5.19
C GLN A 552 -20.12 29.07 6.36
N LEU A 553 -18.92 28.78 6.87
CA LEU A 553 -18.35 29.51 8.01
C LEU A 553 -18.09 30.99 7.67
N LEU A 554 -17.61 31.28 6.45
CA LEU A 554 -17.43 32.66 5.96
C LEU A 554 -18.78 33.39 5.84
N ALA A 555 -19.79 32.74 5.25
CA ALA A 555 -21.12 33.31 5.08
C ALA A 555 -21.80 33.62 6.42
N ASN A 556 -21.56 32.78 7.43
CA ASN A 556 -22.12 32.94 8.77
C ASN A 556 -21.30 33.91 9.65
N GLY A 557 -20.16 34.41 9.15
CA GLY A 557 -19.27 35.33 9.87
C GLY A 557 -18.59 34.72 11.09
N THR A 558 -18.52 33.39 11.19
CA THR A 558 -17.81 32.69 12.27
C THR A 558 -16.31 32.65 12.03
N VAL A 559 -15.89 32.72 10.76
CA VAL A 559 -14.50 32.90 10.33
C VAL A 559 -14.40 34.04 9.31
N THR A 560 -13.20 34.61 9.18
CA THR A 560 -12.88 35.60 8.14
C THR A 560 -11.63 35.18 7.40
N GLN A 561 -11.50 35.48 6.10
CA GLN A 561 -10.30 35.17 5.32
C GLN A 561 -9.44 36.43 5.16
N ASN A 562 -8.12 36.32 5.39
CA ASN A 562 -7.19 37.44 5.15
C ASN A 562 -6.70 37.49 3.69
N SER A 563 -5.89 38.49 3.35
CA SER A 563 -5.34 38.67 2.00
C SER A 563 -4.32 37.60 1.59
N SER A 564 -3.84 36.78 2.53
CA SER A 564 -2.97 35.62 2.28
C SER A 564 -3.76 34.31 2.12
N GLY A 565 -5.10 34.37 2.22
CA GLY A 565 -5.97 33.20 2.09
C GLY A 565 -6.15 32.40 3.40
N GLU A 566 -5.59 32.86 4.51
CA GLU A 566 -5.66 32.18 5.81
C GLU A 566 -7.01 32.46 6.49
N PHE A 567 -7.57 31.45 7.15
CA PHE A 567 -8.86 31.50 7.81
C PHE A 567 -8.70 31.86 9.29
N ILE A 568 -9.16 33.05 9.65
CA ILE A 568 -9.09 33.61 10.99
C ILE A 568 -10.32 33.16 11.79
N VAL A 569 -10.09 32.42 12.88
CA VAL A 569 -11.10 31.88 13.78
C VAL A 569 -11.13 32.70 15.06
N ARG A 570 -12.29 33.31 15.37
CA ARG A 570 -12.48 34.16 16.56
C ARG A 570 -13.53 33.63 17.54
N LYS A 571 -14.23 32.56 17.18
CA LYS A 571 -15.33 31.95 17.92
C LYS A 571 -15.22 30.43 17.83
N ASN A 572 -15.95 29.71 18.68
CA ASN A 572 -16.01 28.25 18.59
C ASN A 572 -16.57 27.81 17.23
N ILE A 573 -15.89 26.88 16.57
CA ILE A 573 -16.31 26.26 15.32
C ILE A 573 -15.94 24.78 15.34
N ARG A 574 -16.46 24.03 14.36
CA ARG A 574 -15.93 22.73 13.96
C ARG A 574 -15.12 22.89 12.67
N PHE A 575 -14.02 22.16 12.53
CA PHE A 575 -13.31 22.08 11.24
C PHE A 575 -14.20 21.41 10.19
N PRO A 576 -14.24 21.93 8.94
CA PRO A 576 -14.85 21.22 7.83
C PRO A 576 -14.15 19.86 7.62
N PRO A 577 -14.88 18.74 7.58
CA PRO A 577 -14.27 17.45 7.30
C PRO A 577 -13.75 17.38 5.88
N GLY A 578 -12.64 16.66 5.63
CA GLY A 578 -12.15 16.46 4.27
C GLY A 578 -11.09 17.44 3.76
N LEU A 579 -10.53 18.27 4.63
CA LEU A 579 -9.45 19.22 4.28
C LEU A 579 -8.08 18.52 4.19
N TYR A 580 -8.00 17.49 3.34
CA TYR A 580 -6.78 16.71 3.09
C TYR A 580 -6.16 17.08 1.73
N GLY A 581 -4.83 16.97 1.62
CA GLY A 581 -4.10 17.15 0.35
C GLY A 581 -4.38 18.52 -0.28
N ALA A 582 -4.89 18.51 -1.52
CA ALA A 582 -5.20 19.73 -2.26
C ALA A 582 -6.35 20.58 -1.65
N HIS A 583 -7.10 20.02 -0.68
CA HIS A 583 -8.14 20.74 0.06
C HIS A 583 -7.64 21.37 1.36
N SER A 584 -6.37 21.19 1.72
CA SER A 584 -5.81 21.73 2.97
C SER A 584 -5.69 23.25 2.95
N VAL A 585 -5.92 23.87 4.11
CA VAL A 585 -5.83 25.33 4.30
C VAL A 585 -5.04 25.68 5.56
N THR A 586 -4.90 26.97 5.86
CA THR A 586 -4.33 27.44 7.13
C THR A 586 -5.39 28.12 7.97
N PHE A 587 -5.55 27.67 9.21
CA PHE A 587 -6.39 28.30 10.23
C PHE A 587 -5.54 29.07 11.24
N LEU A 588 -5.95 30.29 11.55
CA LEU A 588 -5.38 31.13 12.61
C LEU A 588 -6.39 31.21 13.75
N ILE A 589 -6.13 30.52 14.85
CA ILE A 589 -6.97 30.54 16.05
C ILE A 589 -6.56 31.75 16.89
N MET A 590 -7.40 32.78 16.89
CA MET A 590 -7.10 34.03 17.58
C MET A 590 -7.23 33.86 19.10
N LYS A 591 -6.52 34.72 19.84
CA LYS A 591 -6.53 34.74 21.30
C LYS A 591 -7.96 34.77 21.86
N GLY A 592 -8.27 33.85 22.77
CA GLY A 592 -9.57 33.72 23.41
C GLY A 592 -10.61 32.89 22.63
N ALA A 593 -10.29 32.43 21.41
CA ALA A 593 -11.11 31.43 20.72
C ALA A 593 -10.72 30.02 21.17
N PRO A 594 -11.68 29.13 21.49
CA PRO A 594 -11.37 27.74 21.79
C PRO A 594 -10.82 27.02 20.55
N TYR A 595 -10.02 25.98 20.77
CA TYR A 595 -9.54 25.13 19.68
C TYR A 595 -10.74 24.43 19.03
N PRO A 596 -10.91 24.52 17.69
CA PRO A 596 -12.08 23.94 17.02
C PRO A 596 -12.21 22.43 17.20
N GLU A 597 -13.45 21.95 17.21
CA GLU A 597 -13.76 20.53 17.22
C GLU A 597 -13.53 19.88 15.84
N GLY A 598 -13.40 18.54 15.80
CA GLY A 598 -13.21 17.78 14.56
C GLY A 598 -11.75 17.68 14.11
N ASP A 599 -11.52 16.97 13.01
CA ASP A 599 -10.19 16.77 12.42
C ASP A 599 -9.86 17.88 11.40
N PRO A 600 -8.77 18.67 11.58
CA PRO A 600 -8.34 19.67 10.58
C PRO A 600 -7.77 19.02 9.29
N GLY A 601 -7.60 17.71 9.27
CA GLY A 601 -7.04 16.96 8.16
C GLY A 601 -5.56 17.26 7.93
N HIS A 602 -5.20 17.66 6.70
CA HIS A 602 -3.85 18.12 6.40
C HIS A 602 -3.66 19.63 6.58
N SER A 603 -4.71 20.35 7.03
CA SER A 603 -4.64 21.79 7.25
C SER A 603 -3.63 22.15 8.34
N CYS A 604 -3.01 23.32 8.21
CA CYS A 604 -2.19 23.89 9.27
C CYS A 604 -3.07 24.72 10.22
N VAL A 605 -2.88 24.57 11.53
CA VAL A 605 -3.60 25.29 12.57
C VAL A 605 -2.58 26.01 13.44
N ILE A 606 -2.63 27.34 13.46
CA ILE A 606 -1.73 28.18 14.25
C ILE A 606 -2.55 28.82 15.37
N VAL A 607 -2.13 28.63 16.62
CA VAL A 607 -2.84 29.18 17.79
C VAL A 607 -2.09 30.40 18.31
N GLU A 608 -2.73 31.57 18.28
CA GLU A 608 -2.10 32.84 18.68
C GLU A 608 -1.65 32.85 20.15
N GLU A 609 -2.42 32.20 21.04
CA GLU A 609 -2.14 32.20 22.48
C GLU A 609 -0.83 31.48 22.84
N THR A 610 -0.51 30.40 22.12
CA THR A 610 0.69 29.58 22.38
C THR A 610 1.78 29.76 21.35
N GLY A 611 1.48 30.34 20.18
CA GLY A 611 2.35 30.33 19.00
C GLY A 611 2.54 28.93 18.39
N GLU A 612 1.80 27.93 18.88
CA GLU A 612 1.92 26.54 18.44
C GLU A 612 1.32 26.37 17.04
N SER A 613 2.04 25.66 16.18
CA SER A 613 1.58 25.26 14.85
C SER A 613 1.33 23.75 14.83
N LYS A 614 0.08 23.33 14.59
CA LYS A 614 -0.35 21.93 14.52
C LYS A 614 -0.83 21.61 13.11
N GLY A 615 -0.38 20.49 12.54
CA GLY A 615 -0.85 19.99 11.24
C GLY A 615 0.28 19.47 10.36
N ALA A 616 -0.04 18.53 9.48
CA ALA A 616 0.94 17.84 8.63
C ALA A 616 1.67 18.75 7.64
N VAL A 617 1.06 19.89 7.27
CA VAL A 617 1.56 20.80 6.23
C VAL A 617 1.97 22.16 6.81
N CYS A 618 2.09 22.29 8.14
CA CYS A 618 2.61 23.52 8.72
C CYS A 618 4.06 23.75 8.26
N ARG A 619 4.27 24.73 7.37
CA ARG A 619 5.62 25.15 6.98
C ARG A 619 6.29 25.72 8.22
N SER A 620 7.42 25.16 8.61
CA SER A 620 8.35 25.85 9.51
C SER A 620 8.75 27.15 8.82
N ARG A 621 8.24 28.29 9.29
CA ARG A 621 8.73 29.60 8.84
C ARG A 621 10.06 29.89 9.50
#